data_AF-A0A959U6K4-F1
#
_entry.id   AF-A0A959U6K4-F1
#
_cell.length_a   1.000
_cell.length_b   1.000
_cell.length_c   1.000
_cell.angle_alpha   90.00
_cell.angle_beta   90.00
_cell.angle_gamma   90.00
#
_symmetry.space_group_name_H-M   'P 1'
#
loop_
_entity.id
_entity.type
_entity.pdbx_description
1 polymer ?
#
loop_
_entity_poly.entity_id
_entity_poly.type
_entity_poly.pdbx_seq_one_letter_code
_entity_poly.pdbx_strand_id
1 'polypeptide(L)'
;MSEVNDHLFLVCYDIQNDRKRTKIADLLMEYGYERLQYSVFVGLQEPSANERLWDRLTELVPEENDTTDRLLVIRLLKRHFKSMQVRGHILTDLPYICGELSTLVI
;
A
#
# COMPACT_ATOMS: atom_id res chain seq x y z
N MET A 1 -11.66 -24.32 1.65
CA MET A 1 -10.47 -23.88 2.40
C MET A 1 -9.93 -22.68 1.65
N SER A 2 -10.23 -21.46 2.09
CA SER A 2 -9.65 -20.26 1.49
C SER A 2 -8.15 -20.27 1.76
N GLU A 3 -7.34 -20.17 0.71
CA GLU A 3 -5.90 -19.94 0.86
C GLU A 3 -5.69 -18.76 1.81
N VAL A 4 -5.02 -19.00 2.93
CA VAL A 4 -4.58 -17.91 3.79
C VAL A 4 -3.50 -17.19 2.99
N ASN A 5 -3.83 -16.02 2.47
CA ASN A 5 -2.86 -15.20 1.75
C ASN A 5 -1.77 -14.77 2.75
N ASP A 6 -0.61 -15.42 2.67
CA ASP A 6 0.56 -15.17 3.54
C ASP A 6 1.43 -14.01 3.03
N HIS A 7 0.99 -13.36 1.95
CA HIS A 7 1.65 -12.21 1.37
C HIS A 7 0.88 -10.93 1.70
N LEU A 8 1.63 -9.83 1.66
CA LEU A 8 1.14 -8.48 1.61
C LEU A 8 1.97 -7.71 0.58
N PHE A 9 1.45 -6.56 0.18
CA PHE A 9 2.05 -5.72 -0.83
C PHE A 9 2.31 -4.35 -0.22
N LEU A 10 3.59 -3.98 -0.19
CA LEU A 10 4.01 -2.64 0.19
C LEU A 10 4.00 -1.77 -1.07
N VAL A 11 3.28 -0.66 -1.01
CA VAL A 11 3.26 0.35 -2.08
C VAL A 11 4.01 1.56 -1.56
N CYS A 12 5.16 1.84 -2.15
CA CYS A 12 5.99 2.99 -1.82
C CYS A 12 5.94 3.98 -2.98
N TYR A 13 5.92 5.27 -2.69
CA TYR A 13 6.03 6.27 -3.74
C TYR A 13 6.93 7.44 -3.37
N ASP A 14 7.47 8.10 -4.38
CA ASP A 14 8.19 9.37 -4.28
C ASP A 14 7.59 10.30 -5.32
N ILE A 15 6.76 11.26 -4.88
CA ILE A 15 5.91 12.07 -5.76
C ILE A 15 6.02 13.52 -5.35
N GLN A 16 6.55 14.33 -6.26
CA GLN A 16 6.86 15.74 -6.00
C GLN A 16 5.59 16.59 -5.96
N ASN A 17 4.63 16.30 -6.84
CA ASN A 17 3.39 17.06 -6.92
C ASN A 17 2.42 16.67 -5.80
N ASP A 18 2.13 17.61 -4.90
CA ASP A 18 1.23 17.42 -3.76
C ASP A 18 -0.17 16.94 -4.16
N ARG A 19 -0.73 17.48 -5.25
CA ARG A 19 -2.08 17.09 -5.71
C ARG A 19 -2.10 15.66 -6.22
N LYS A 20 -1.09 15.24 -6.99
CA LYS A 20 -0.95 13.84 -7.42
C LYS A 20 -0.78 12.92 -6.22
N ARG A 21 0.08 13.31 -5.26
CA ARG A 21 0.35 12.54 -4.05
C ARG A 21 -0.92 12.30 -3.22
N THR A 22 -1.73 13.34 -3.02
CA THR A 22 -3.05 13.20 -2.36
C THR A 22 -3.97 12.26 -3.12
N LYS A 23 -4.07 12.40 -4.45
CA LYS A 23 -4.91 11.51 -5.27
C LYS A 23 -4.50 10.03 -5.15
N ILE A 24 -3.20 9.74 -5.15
CA ILE A 24 -2.69 8.37 -5.02
C ILE A 24 -2.95 7.81 -3.64
N ALA A 25 -2.79 8.63 -2.59
CA ALA A 25 -3.13 8.23 -1.25
C ALA A 25 -4.62 7.89 -1.10
N ASP A 26 -5.50 8.76 -1.58
CA ASP A 26 -6.95 8.55 -1.51
C ASP A 26 -7.35 7.30 -2.30
N LEU A 27 -6.78 7.13 -3.50
CA LEU A 27 -6.97 5.95 -4.33
C LEU A 27 -6.56 4.65 -3.61
N LEU A 28 -5.40 4.62 -2.96
CA LEU A 28 -4.95 3.43 -2.23
C LEU A 28 -5.88 3.11 -1.05
N MET A 29 -6.33 4.12 -0.30
CA MET A 29 -7.30 3.93 0.79
C MET A 29 -8.67 3.45 0.29
N GLU A 30 -9.17 3.97 -0.84
CA GLU A 30 -10.41 3.52 -1.49
C GLU A 30 -10.38 2.01 -1.83
N TYR A 31 -9.20 1.47 -2.14
CA TYR A 31 -9.00 0.06 -2.48
C TYR A 31 -8.56 -0.80 -1.29
N GLY A 32 -8.66 -0.28 -0.07
CA GLY A 32 -8.40 -1.04 1.16
C GLY A 32 -6.92 -1.19 1.51
N TYR A 33 -6.04 -0.35 0.97
CA TYR A 33 -4.67 -0.25 1.44
C TYR A 33 -4.61 0.68 2.66
N GLU A 34 -3.87 0.24 3.66
CA GLU A 34 -3.66 0.99 4.89
C GLU A 34 -2.37 1.82 4.80
N ARG A 35 -2.44 3.05 5.31
CA ARG A 35 -1.29 3.96 5.29
C ARG A 35 -0.32 3.59 6.41
N LEU A 36 0.91 3.20 6.06
CA LEU A 36 1.96 2.88 7.03
C LEU A 36 2.84 4.10 7.35
N GLN A 37 3.19 4.88 6.33
CA GLN A 37 3.95 6.14 6.41
C GLN A 37 3.39 7.14 5.38
N TYR A 38 3.82 8.40 5.42
CA TYR A 38 3.37 9.44 4.49
C TYR A 38 3.47 9.05 3.00
N SER A 39 4.43 8.22 2.62
CA SER A 39 4.58 7.73 1.25
C SER A 39 4.66 6.21 1.13
N VAL A 40 4.11 5.50 2.13
CA VAL A 40 4.13 4.03 2.18
C VAL A 40 2.78 3.49 2.61
N PHE A 41 2.25 2.55 1.83
CA PHE A 41 0.98 1.87 2.04
C PHE A 41 1.18 0.36 2.04
N VAL A 42 0.25 -0.36 2.65
CA VAL A 42 0.27 -1.82 2.71
C VAL A 42 -1.13 -2.40 2.48
N GLY A 43 -1.21 -3.46 1.68
CA GLY A 43 -2.47 -4.13 1.35
C GLY A 43 -2.30 -5.64 1.23
N LEU A 44 -3.43 -6.35 1.29
CA LEU A 44 -3.47 -7.82 1.15
C LEU A 44 -3.60 -8.28 -0.31
N GLN A 45 -4.06 -7.40 -1.19
CA GLN A 45 -4.22 -7.67 -2.62
C GLN A 45 -3.03 -7.11 -3.40
N GLU A 46 -2.69 -7.75 -4.51
CA GLU A 46 -1.68 -7.26 -5.43
C GLU A 46 -2.25 -6.08 -6.23
N PRO A 47 -1.61 -4.89 -6.25
CA PRO A 47 -2.14 -3.73 -6.97
C PRO A 47 -2.38 -4.01 -8.46
N SER A 48 -1.45 -4.70 -9.12
CA SER A 48 -1.52 -5.03 -10.54
C SER A 48 -2.55 -6.13 -10.86
N ALA A 49 -3.02 -6.90 -9.88
CA ALA A 49 -4.10 -7.87 -10.07
C ALA A 49 -5.48 -7.20 -10.15
N ASN A 50 -5.60 -5.93 -9.73
CA ASN A 50 -6.80 -5.12 -9.88
C ASN A 50 -6.59 -4.13 -11.03
N GLU A 51 -7.03 -4.50 -12.23
CA GLU A 51 -6.84 -3.70 -13.46
C GLU A 51 -7.24 -2.22 -13.26
N ARG A 52 -8.41 -1.98 -12.66
CA ARG A 52 -8.91 -0.62 -12.44
C ARG A 52 -8.02 0.21 -11.50
N LEU A 53 -7.46 -0.42 -10.45
CA LEU A 53 -6.50 0.25 -9.58
C LEU A 53 -5.22 0.57 -10.34
N TRP A 54 -4.70 -0.42 -11.06
CA TRP A 54 -3.43 -0.32 -11.77
C TRP A 54 -3.47 0.72 -12.89
N ASP A 55 -4.56 0.77 -13.67
CA ASP A 55 -4.76 1.77 -14.71
C ASP A 55 -4.77 3.18 -14.13
N ARG A 56 -5.52 3.41 -13.04
CA ARG A 56 -5.56 4.71 -12.36
C ARG A 56 -4.19 5.11 -11.78
N LEU A 57 -3.42 4.16 -11.26
CA LEU A 57 -2.07 4.43 -10.78
C LEU A 57 -1.13 4.80 -11.94
N THR A 58 -1.24 4.12 -13.08
CA THR A 58 -0.44 4.38 -14.28
C THR A 58 -0.79 5.73 -14.92
N GLU A 59 -2.06 6.14 -14.91
CA GLU A 59 -2.47 7.49 -15.33
C GLU A 59 -1.86 8.59 -14.45
N LEU A 60 -1.70 8.33 -13.14
CA LEU A 60 -1.15 9.30 -12.19
C LEU A 60 0.39 9.31 -12.22
N VAL A 61 1.00 8.15 -12.46
CA VAL A 61 2.45 7.91 -12.52
C VAL A 61 2.79 7.15 -13.81
N PRO A 62 2.84 7.85 -14.96
CA PRO A 62 3.18 7.23 -16.24
C PRO A 62 4.66 6.83 -16.29
N GLU A 63 5.00 5.82 -17.09
CA GLU A 63 6.38 5.33 -17.28
C GLU A 63 7.30 6.29 -18.06
N GLU A 64 6.79 7.45 -18.47
CA GLU A 64 7.54 8.40 -19.31
C GLU A 64 8.77 8.98 -18.58
N ASN A 65 9.90 9.02 -19.28
CA ASN A 65 11.21 9.42 -18.73
C ASN A 65 11.31 10.88 -18.25
N ASP A 66 10.27 11.70 -18.46
CA ASP A 66 10.27 13.12 -18.13
C ASP A 66 9.80 13.42 -16.69
N THR A 67 9.36 12.39 -15.96
CA THR A 67 8.90 12.54 -14.57
C THR A 67 9.85 11.90 -13.56
N THR A 68 10.07 12.59 -12.44
CA THR A 68 10.79 12.05 -11.28
C THR A 68 9.90 11.26 -10.32
N ASP A 69 8.58 11.20 -10.59
CA ASP A 69 7.62 10.48 -9.77
C ASP A 69 7.89 8.98 -9.88
N ARG A 70 7.95 8.28 -8.73
CA ARG A 70 8.19 6.83 -8.66
C ARG A 70 7.12 6.16 -7.84
N LEU A 71 6.70 4.98 -8.28
CA LEU A 71 5.84 4.07 -7.54
C LEU A 71 6.46 2.67 -7.57
N LEU A 72 6.60 2.06 -6.40
CA LEU A 72 7.16 0.73 -6.23
C LEU A 72 6.13 -0.15 -5.53
N VAL A 73 5.97 -1.37 -6.03
CA VAL A 73 5.17 -2.41 -5.41
C VAL A 73 6.09 -3.56 -5.00
N ILE A 74 6.12 -3.88 -3.71
CA ILE A 74 6.97 -4.92 -3.15
C ILE A 74 6.08 -5.97 -2.51
N ARG A 75 6.11 -7.19 -3.06
CA ARG A 75 5.48 -8.36 -2.44
C ARG A 75 6.35 -8.84 -1.28
N LEU A 76 5.77 -8.95 -0.10
CA LEU A 76 6.44 -9.40 1.12
C LEU A 76 5.62 -10.51 1.80
N LEU A 77 6.32 -11.41 2.50
CA LEU A 77 5.67 -12.37 3.38
C LEU A 77 5.27 -11.69 4.68
N LYS A 78 4.10 -12.01 5.22
CA LYS A 78 3.57 -11.44 6.47
C LYS A 78 4.56 -11.58 7.62
N ARG A 79 5.25 -12.72 7.73
CA ARG A 79 6.29 -12.92 8.76
C ARG A 79 7.44 -11.89 8.68
N HIS A 80 7.85 -11.49 7.49
CA HIS A 80 8.94 -10.52 7.32
C HIS A 80 8.48 -9.10 7.62
N PHE A 81 7.23 -8.78 7.27
CA PHE A 81 6.60 -7.51 7.64
C PHE A 81 6.42 -7.38 9.16
N LYS A 82 6.01 -8.46 9.85
CA LYS A 82 5.91 -8.49 11.32
C LYS A 82 7.26 -8.28 12.02
N SER A 83 8.35 -8.73 11.38
CA SER A 83 9.72 -8.48 11.87
C SER A 83 10.29 -7.12 11.44
N MET A 84 9.50 -6.25 10.81
CA MET A 84 9.96 -4.94 10.35
C MET A 84 10.50 -4.13 11.53
N GLN A 85 11.69 -3.59 11.36
CA GLN A 85 12.28 -2.69 12.33
C GLN A 85 11.86 -1.26 12.06
N VAL A 86 11.35 -0.61 13.10
CA VAL A 86 10.80 0.73 13.02
C VAL A 86 11.55 1.63 14.00
N ARG A 87 11.81 2.87 13.59
CA ARG A 87 12.30 3.94 14.46
C ARG A 87 11.37 5.14 14.28
N GLY A 88 10.91 5.71 15.38
CA GLY A 88 9.86 6.74 15.36
C GLY A 88 8.46 6.17 15.39
N HIS A 89 7.47 7.00 15.03
CA HIS A 89 6.05 6.66 15.11
C HIS A 89 5.51 6.19 13.75
N ILE A 90 4.74 5.10 13.75
CA ILE A 90 3.98 4.61 12.59
C ILE A 90 2.54 5.09 12.70
N LEU A 91 1.90 5.39 11.57
CA LEU A 91 0.54 5.95 11.55
C LEU A 91 -0.57 4.94 11.89
N THR A 92 -0.29 3.63 11.79
CA THR A 92 -1.30 2.56 11.88
C THR A 92 -0.84 1.36 12.71
N ASP A 93 -1.79 0.64 13.30
CA ASP A 93 -1.55 -0.54 14.14
C ASP A 93 -1.20 -1.80 13.30
N LEU A 94 0.01 -2.33 13.48
CA LEU A 94 0.54 -3.44 12.67
C LEU A 94 -0.26 -4.76 12.81
N PRO A 95 -0.68 -5.18 14.02
CA PRO A 95 -1.63 -6.28 14.23
C PRO A 95 -2.92 -6.19 13.42
N TYR A 96 -3.51 -5.00 13.28
CA TYR A 96 -4.73 -4.77 12.49
C TYR A 96 -4.47 -5.06 11.00
N ILE A 97 -3.38 -4.50 10.46
CA ILE A 97 -2.96 -4.68 9.06
C ILE A 97 -2.73 -6.16 8.70
N CYS A 98 -2.24 -6.96 9.64
CA CYS A 98 -2.00 -8.39 9.40
C CYS A 98 -3.28 -9.24 9.33
N GLY A 99 -4.45 -8.65 9.63
CA GLY A 99 -5.74 -9.33 9.71
C GLY A 99 -5.91 -10.17 10.98
N GLU A 100 -5.16 -9.85 12.03
CA GLU A 100 -5.16 -10.62 13.29
C GLU A 100 -6.17 -10.09 14.32
N LEU A 101 -6.72 -8.89 14.09
CA LEU A 101 -7.78 -8.33 14.90
C LEU A 101 -9.13 -8.53 14.21
N SER A 102 -9.96 -9.40 14.78
CA SER A 102 -11.38 -9.45 14.46
C SER A 102 -12.03 -8.19 15.05
N THR A 103 -12.33 -7.20 14.22
CA THR A 103 -13.16 -6.08 14.66
C THR A 103 -14.57 -6.62 14.88
N LEU A 104 -14.98 -6.73 16.15
CA LEU A 104 -16.37 -6.98 16.51
C LEU A 104 -17.14 -5.69 16.21
N VAL A 105 -17.89 -5.67 15.11
CA VAL A 105 -18.91 -4.63 14.89
C VAL A 105 -20.08 -5.01 15.78
N ILE A 106 -20.27 -4.25 16.88
CA ILE A 106 -21.41 -4.38 17.79
C ILE A 106 -22.53 -3.44 17.33
#